data_AF-A0A534RQH2-F1
#
_entry.id   AF-A0A534RQH2-F1
#
_cell.length_a   1.000
_cell.length_b   1.000
_cell.length_c   1.000
_cell.angle_alpha   90.00
_cell.angle_beta   90.00
_cell.angle_gamma   90.00
#
_symmetry.space_group_name_H-M   'P 1'
#
loop_
_entity.id
_entity.type
_entity.pdbx_description
1 polymer ?
#
loop_
_entity_poly.entity_id
_entity_poly.type
_entity_poly.pdbx_seq_one_letter_code
_entity_poly.pdbx_strand_id
1 'polypeptide(L)'
;MRRVLDALGLLVLLMAWPCGPFAGTIPDALAKPRICGNGIVDPGEQCDGGACCDARCAFVAPGTLCRPSAGLCDRPESCTGSSATCPDDAKVAAGVVCRASTGPCDVAETCDGTSNVCPADAFVSSRTVCRAAAGECDVAEACPGNAPNCPADAKRAIGTACTDDGNPCTTDACDGTSVTCQHAAGNPGAL
;
A
#
# COMPACT_ATOMS: atom_id res chain seq x y z
N MET A 1 -3.77 -63.65 67.12
CA MET A 1 -3.37 -65.05 67.37
C MET A 1 -3.27 -65.76 66.03
N ARG A 2 -2.15 -66.45 65.75
CA ARG A 2 -1.97 -67.73 65.02
C ARG A 2 -2.85 -67.96 63.77
N ARG A 3 -2.40 -68.36 62.57
CA ARG A 3 -1.30 -69.24 62.11
C ARG A 3 -1.57 -69.42 60.58
N VAL A 4 -0.59 -69.38 59.66
CA VAL A 4 0.12 -70.55 59.06
C VAL A 4 -0.25 -70.80 57.58
N LEU A 5 0.79 -70.70 56.72
CA LEU A 5 1.16 -71.54 55.55
C LEU A 5 0.17 -71.65 54.35
N ASP A 6 0.55 -71.88 53.10
CA ASP A 6 1.76 -71.89 52.27
C ASP A 6 1.26 -72.18 50.83
N ALA A 7 2.16 -72.02 49.84
CA ALA A 7 2.22 -72.75 48.56
C ALA A 7 1.91 -71.96 47.27
N LEU A 8 3.02 -71.60 46.62
CA LEU A 8 3.30 -71.63 45.18
C LEU A 8 2.37 -72.62 44.44
N GLY A 9 1.81 -72.36 43.26
CA GLY A 9 2.36 -71.66 42.11
C GLY A 9 2.10 -72.53 40.87
N LEU A 10 1.39 -71.95 39.89
CA LEU A 10 1.25 -72.40 38.49
C LEU A 10 0.55 -73.76 38.22
N LEU A 11 -0.78 -73.70 38.02
CA LEU A 11 -1.50 -74.63 37.15
C LEU A 11 -1.93 -73.86 35.90
N VAL A 12 -1.38 -74.27 34.75
CA VAL A 12 -1.70 -73.75 33.41
C VAL A 12 -3.18 -74.02 33.13
N LEU A 13 -4.00 -72.98 33.23
CA LEU A 13 -5.40 -73.05 32.82
C LEU A 13 -5.48 -72.64 31.34
N LEU A 14 -5.59 -73.65 30.47
CA LEU A 14 -6.06 -73.53 29.09
C LEU A 14 -7.48 -72.95 29.11
N MET A 15 -7.61 -71.62 29.15
CA MET A 15 -8.88 -70.95 28.88
C MET A 15 -9.04 -70.84 27.37
N ALA A 16 -9.95 -71.66 26.86
CA ALA A 16 -10.48 -71.62 25.51
C ALA A 16 -10.95 -70.18 25.16
N TRP A 17 -10.40 -69.62 24.09
CA TRP A 17 -10.92 -68.39 23.51
C TRP A 17 -12.16 -68.75 22.69
N PRO A 18 -13.33 -68.13 22.95
CA PRO A 18 -14.49 -68.36 22.12
C PRO A 18 -14.24 -67.76 20.73
N CYS A 19 -14.38 -68.61 19.72
CA CYS A 19 -14.51 -68.21 18.32
C CYS A 19 -15.89 -67.54 18.17
N GLY A 20 -15.99 -66.27 18.54
CA GLY A 20 -17.13 -65.41 18.25
C GLY A 20 -16.81 -64.51 17.06
N PRO A 21 -17.81 -64.09 16.25
CA PRO A 21 -17.60 -63.16 15.16
C PRO A 21 -17.38 -61.79 15.78
N PHE A 22 -16.14 -61.48 16.13
CA PHE A 22 -15.74 -60.10 16.28
C PHE A 22 -15.84 -59.47 14.89
N ALA A 23 -16.98 -58.83 14.62
CA ALA A 23 -17.05 -57.69 13.72
C ALA A 23 -16.21 -56.56 14.34
N GLY A 24 -14.90 -56.79 14.46
CA GLY A 24 -13.92 -55.76 14.70
C GLY A 24 -13.87 -54.96 13.42
N THR A 25 -14.41 -53.74 13.46
CA THR A 25 -13.94 -52.67 12.60
C THR A 25 -12.42 -52.73 12.66
N ILE A 26 -11.78 -53.04 11.53
CA ILE A 26 -10.34 -52.98 11.39
C ILE A 26 -9.95 -51.59 11.92
N PRO A 27 -9.23 -51.45 13.04
CA PRO A 27 -8.68 -50.15 13.37
C PRO A 27 -7.73 -49.86 12.21
N ASP A 28 -7.91 -48.72 11.55
CA ASP A 28 -7.13 -48.24 10.40
C ASP A 28 -5.61 -48.14 10.71
N ALA A 29 -4.97 -49.26 11.02
CA ALA A 29 -3.54 -49.41 11.25
C ALA A 29 -2.79 -49.70 9.94
N LEU A 30 -3.48 -49.54 8.80
CA LEU A 30 -2.88 -49.24 7.52
C LEU A 30 -3.31 -47.85 7.03
N ALA A 31 -3.58 -46.91 7.94
CA ALA A 31 -3.50 -45.50 7.58
C ALA A 31 -2.06 -45.23 7.16
N LYS A 32 -1.84 -45.13 5.84
CA LYS A 32 -0.66 -44.52 5.23
C LYS A 32 -0.22 -43.34 6.12
N PRO A 33 1.07 -43.22 6.48
CA PRO A 33 1.51 -42.09 7.28
C PRO A 33 0.95 -40.82 6.64
N ARG A 34 0.17 -40.04 7.41
CA ARG A 34 -0.40 -38.76 6.95
C ARG A 34 0.79 -37.87 6.64
N ILE A 35 1.20 -37.87 5.38
CA ILE A 35 2.34 -37.10 4.92
C ILE A 35 1.74 -35.87 4.29
N CYS A 36 1.65 -34.83 5.11
CA CYS A 36 1.28 -33.52 4.62
C CYS A 36 2.34 -33.00 3.65
N GLY A 37 1.91 -32.46 2.51
CA GLY A 37 2.76 -31.99 1.42
C GLY A 37 3.08 -33.05 0.36
N ASN A 38 2.30 -34.14 0.22
CA ASN A 38 2.58 -35.22 -0.72
C ASN A 38 1.95 -35.04 -2.13
N GLY A 39 1.14 -34.00 -2.31
CA GLY A 39 0.40 -33.66 -3.52
C GLY A 39 -1.01 -34.27 -3.61
N ILE A 40 -1.50 -34.98 -2.60
CA ILE A 40 -2.80 -35.65 -2.54
C ILE A 40 -3.44 -35.42 -1.16
N VAL A 41 -4.67 -34.90 -1.14
CA VAL A 41 -5.45 -34.77 0.11
C VAL A 41 -5.92 -36.16 0.57
N ASP A 42 -5.27 -36.71 1.60
CA ASP A 42 -5.59 -38.03 2.16
C ASP A 42 -6.76 -37.94 3.18
N PRO A 43 -7.41 -39.08 3.54
CA PRO A 43 -8.53 -39.08 4.50
C PRO A 43 -8.19 -38.44 5.86
N GLY A 44 -8.91 -37.38 6.20
CA GLY A 44 -8.73 -36.59 7.43
C GLY A 44 -7.75 -35.42 7.29
N GLU A 45 -7.29 -35.13 6.08
CA GLU A 45 -6.61 -33.89 5.71
C GLU A 45 -7.63 -32.90 5.09
N GLN A 46 -7.44 -31.61 5.33
CA GLN A 46 -8.23 -30.53 4.72
C GLN A 46 -7.53 -29.92 3.50
N CYS A 47 -6.21 -30.01 3.48
CA CYS A 47 -5.30 -29.51 2.46
C CYS A 47 -4.07 -30.40 2.42
N ASP A 48 -3.21 -30.24 1.42
CA ASP A 48 -1.96 -31.01 1.32
C ASP A 48 -0.77 -30.15 0.87
N GLY A 49 -0.76 -28.88 1.30
CA GLY A 49 0.24 -27.88 0.94
C GLY A 49 -0.38 -26.53 0.56
N GLY A 50 0.46 -25.51 0.39
CA GLY A 50 0.06 -24.14 0.08
C GLY A 50 0.22 -23.19 1.27
N ALA A 51 0.15 -21.87 0.99
CA ALA A 51 0.44 -20.83 1.99
C ALA A 51 -0.59 -20.77 3.14
N CYS A 52 -1.76 -21.38 2.98
CA CYS A 52 -2.82 -21.46 3.98
C CYS A 52 -3.06 -22.89 4.50
N CYS A 53 -2.07 -23.77 4.34
CA CYS A 53 -2.07 -25.12 4.89
C CYS A 53 -1.00 -25.25 5.98
N ASP A 54 -1.39 -25.71 7.17
CA ASP A 54 -0.43 -25.92 8.25
C ASP A 54 0.29 -27.29 8.14
N ALA A 55 1.27 -27.54 9.01
CA ALA A 55 2.04 -28.79 9.01
C ALA A 55 1.22 -30.03 9.42
N ARG A 56 -0.04 -29.86 9.85
CA ARG A 56 -0.99 -30.91 10.20
C ARG A 56 -2.03 -31.13 9.10
N CYS A 57 -1.87 -30.49 7.95
CA CYS A 57 -2.81 -30.55 6.84
C CYS A 57 -4.20 -30.03 7.21
N ALA A 58 -4.25 -29.06 8.11
CA ALA A 58 -5.45 -28.28 8.41
C ALA A 58 -5.36 -26.90 7.75
N PHE A 59 -6.53 -26.34 7.42
CA PHE A 59 -6.58 -24.94 7.00
C PHE A 59 -6.11 -24.05 8.14
N VAL A 60 -5.20 -23.14 7.81
CA VAL A 60 -4.76 -22.09 8.73
C VAL A 60 -5.95 -21.19 9.06
N ALA A 61 -5.96 -20.64 10.28
CA ALA A 61 -7.05 -19.80 10.77
C ALA A 61 -7.39 -18.62 9.81
N PRO A 62 -8.67 -18.23 9.71
CA PRO A 62 -9.06 -17.07 8.93
C PRO A 62 -8.35 -15.81 9.44
N GLY A 63 -7.92 -14.95 8.52
CA GLY A 63 -7.20 -13.72 8.85
C GLY A 63 -5.68 -13.88 8.93
N THR A 64 -5.14 -15.10 8.98
CA THR A 64 -3.68 -15.30 8.93
C THR A 64 -3.12 -14.81 7.59
N LEU A 65 -2.15 -13.89 7.66
CA LEU A 65 -1.49 -13.30 6.48
C LEU A 65 -0.76 -14.38 5.68
N CYS A 66 -1.17 -14.60 4.43
CA CYS A 66 -0.51 -15.54 3.52
C CYS A 66 0.32 -14.84 2.46
N ARG A 67 0.03 -13.57 2.15
CA ARG A 67 0.86 -12.72 1.30
C ARG A 67 0.88 -11.29 1.83
N PRO A 68 2.07 -10.73 2.13
CA PRO A 68 2.18 -9.32 2.50
C PRO A 68 1.95 -8.42 1.29
N SER A 69 1.56 -7.17 1.54
CA SER A 69 1.54 -6.13 0.53
C SER A 69 2.95 -5.88 -0.03
N ALA A 70 3.04 -5.69 -1.33
CA ALA A 70 4.25 -5.41 -2.11
C ALA A 70 4.35 -3.92 -2.53
N GLY A 71 3.45 -3.05 -2.06
CA GLY A 71 3.50 -1.61 -2.35
C GLY A 71 2.25 -0.86 -1.90
N LEU A 72 2.27 0.47 -2.03
CA LEU A 72 1.19 1.34 -1.56
C LEU A 72 -0.17 1.07 -2.22
N CYS A 73 -0.17 0.47 -3.42
CA CYS A 73 -1.37 0.13 -4.17
C CYS A 73 -1.69 -1.37 -4.15
N ASP A 74 -1.05 -2.12 -3.25
CA ASP A 74 -1.22 -3.56 -3.12
C ASP A 74 -1.84 -3.92 -1.76
N ARG A 75 -2.89 -4.74 -1.76
CA ARG A 75 -3.55 -5.15 -0.52
C ARG A 75 -2.92 -6.44 -0.01
N PRO A 76 -2.70 -6.62 1.30
CA PRO A 76 -2.33 -7.95 1.82
C PRO A 76 -3.50 -8.93 1.75
N GLU A 77 -3.22 -10.21 1.50
CA GLU A 77 -4.20 -11.29 1.57
C GLU A 77 -4.01 -12.17 2.79
N SER A 78 -5.15 -12.55 3.33
CA SER A 78 -5.27 -13.43 4.47
C SER A 78 -5.99 -14.70 4.07
N CYS A 79 -5.60 -15.81 4.68
CA CYS A 79 -6.29 -17.08 4.58
C CYS A 79 -7.76 -16.92 4.96
N THR A 80 -8.63 -17.64 4.27
CA THR A 80 -10.08 -17.64 4.52
C THR A 80 -10.49 -18.63 5.63
N GLY A 81 -9.58 -19.51 6.05
CA GLY A 81 -9.90 -20.65 6.92
C GLY A 81 -10.58 -21.81 6.21
N SER A 82 -10.72 -21.75 4.88
CA SER A 82 -11.45 -22.72 4.07
C SER A 82 -10.73 -23.12 2.77
N SER A 83 -9.55 -22.56 2.52
CA SER A 83 -8.72 -22.84 1.35
C SER A 83 -7.27 -23.04 1.76
N ALA A 84 -6.58 -23.92 1.04
CA ALA A 84 -5.15 -24.19 1.18
C ALA A 84 -4.28 -23.12 0.50
N THR A 85 -4.84 -22.44 -0.50
CA THR A 85 -4.18 -21.37 -1.25
C THR A 85 -4.53 -20.02 -0.67
N CYS A 86 -3.58 -19.09 -0.77
CA CYS A 86 -3.88 -17.68 -0.53
C CYS A 86 -4.91 -17.20 -1.58
N PRO A 87 -5.84 -16.30 -1.23
CA PRO A 87 -6.71 -15.66 -2.22
C PRO A 87 -5.93 -14.99 -3.36
N ASP A 88 -6.63 -14.72 -4.45
CA ASP A 88 -6.06 -13.97 -5.57
C ASP A 88 -5.51 -12.63 -5.12
N ASP A 89 -4.41 -12.23 -5.76
CA ASP A 89 -3.68 -11.01 -5.47
C ASP A 89 -4.55 -9.77 -5.75
N ALA A 90 -5.00 -9.11 -4.68
CA ALA A 90 -5.92 -8.00 -4.71
C ALA A 90 -5.19 -6.66 -4.68
N LYS A 91 -5.56 -5.77 -5.60
CA LYS A 91 -5.05 -4.40 -5.65
C LYS A 91 -5.92 -3.45 -4.85
N VAL A 92 -5.31 -2.36 -4.39
CA VAL A 92 -6.06 -1.20 -3.90
C VAL A 92 -6.90 -0.67 -5.06
N ALA A 93 -8.16 -0.29 -4.78
CA ALA A 93 -9.09 0.17 -5.80
C ALA A 93 -8.57 1.40 -6.57
N ALA A 94 -8.94 1.49 -7.85
CA ALA A 94 -8.60 2.62 -8.68
C ALA A 94 -9.12 3.95 -8.08
N GLY A 95 -8.31 5.00 -8.14
CA GLY A 95 -8.66 6.33 -7.63
C GLY A 95 -8.37 6.55 -6.14
N VAL A 96 -7.92 5.53 -5.40
CA VAL A 96 -7.42 5.72 -4.03
C VAL A 96 -6.08 6.46 -4.08
N VAL A 97 -5.98 7.59 -3.39
CA VAL A 97 -4.75 8.40 -3.32
C VAL A 97 -3.65 7.62 -2.61
N CYS A 98 -2.54 7.39 -3.29
CA CYS A 98 -1.35 6.74 -2.75
C CYS A 98 -0.20 7.71 -2.47
N ARG A 99 -0.24 8.90 -3.08
CA ARG A 99 0.58 10.05 -2.69
C ARG A 99 -0.25 11.33 -2.79
N ALA A 100 -0.29 12.11 -1.71
CA ALA A 100 -0.96 13.39 -1.70
C ALA A 100 -0.10 14.47 -2.39
N SER A 101 -0.76 15.42 -3.03
CA SER A 101 -0.12 16.64 -3.54
C SER A 101 0.49 17.44 -2.40
N THR A 102 1.69 17.96 -2.61
CA THR A 102 2.50 18.72 -1.64
C THR A 102 2.57 20.23 -1.95
N GLY A 103 1.92 20.68 -3.02
CA GLY A 103 1.89 22.09 -3.42
C GLY A 103 0.99 22.36 -4.63
N PRO A 104 0.80 23.64 -5.00
CA PRO A 104 -0.13 24.02 -6.07
C PRO A 104 0.29 23.51 -7.46
N CYS A 105 1.54 23.08 -7.63
CA CYS A 105 2.10 22.56 -8.87
C CYS A 105 2.33 21.05 -8.84
N ASP A 106 1.75 20.35 -7.86
CA ASP A 106 1.92 18.93 -7.63
C ASP A 106 0.59 18.19 -7.86
N VAL A 107 0.62 17.07 -8.59
CA VAL A 107 -0.58 16.25 -8.87
C VAL A 107 -0.64 15.12 -7.86
N ALA A 108 -1.75 14.89 -7.18
CA ALA A 108 -1.87 13.70 -6.33
C ALA A 108 -1.93 12.42 -7.19
N GLU A 109 -1.09 11.41 -6.93
CA GLU A 109 -1.21 10.11 -7.60
C GLU A 109 -2.21 9.20 -6.89
N THR A 110 -2.90 8.45 -7.73
CA THR A 110 -3.89 7.46 -7.31
C THR A 110 -3.50 6.10 -7.85
N CYS A 111 -3.86 5.06 -7.11
CA CYS A 111 -3.75 3.70 -7.59
C CYS A 111 -4.60 3.52 -8.86
N ASP A 112 -4.12 2.73 -9.80
CA ASP A 112 -4.81 2.41 -11.06
C ASP A 112 -5.77 1.22 -10.94
N GLY A 113 -5.72 0.50 -9.80
CA GLY A 113 -6.50 -0.72 -9.58
C GLY A 113 -5.83 -2.00 -10.09
N THR A 114 -4.62 -1.91 -10.64
CA THR A 114 -3.92 -3.03 -11.29
C THR A 114 -2.45 -3.20 -10.87
N SER A 115 -1.78 -2.10 -10.51
CA SER A 115 -0.38 -2.05 -10.10
C SER A 115 -0.22 -2.15 -8.59
N ASN A 116 0.88 -2.77 -8.13
CA ASN A 116 1.26 -2.81 -6.71
C ASN A 116 1.81 -1.47 -6.22
N VAL A 117 2.40 -0.71 -7.14
CA VAL A 117 3.11 0.53 -6.82
C VAL A 117 2.25 1.72 -7.20
N CYS A 118 2.35 2.78 -6.39
CA CYS A 118 1.83 4.08 -6.75
C CYS A 118 2.51 4.56 -8.05
N PRO A 119 1.78 5.23 -8.96
CA PRO A 119 2.39 5.85 -10.13
C PRO A 119 3.56 6.79 -9.76
N ALA A 120 4.43 7.05 -10.74
CA ALA A 120 5.52 8.00 -10.55
C ALA A 120 4.98 9.41 -10.25
N ASP A 121 5.72 10.14 -9.42
CA ASP A 121 5.43 11.53 -9.02
C ASP A 121 5.29 12.43 -10.25
N ALA A 122 4.10 13.03 -10.41
CA ALA A 122 3.72 13.84 -11.54
C ALA A 122 3.48 15.28 -11.11
N PHE A 123 3.98 16.21 -11.92
CA PHE A 123 3.83 17.64 -11.68
C PHE A 123 2.87 18.27 -12.67
N VAL A 124 2.22 19.35 -12.23
CA VAL A 124 1.35 20.17 -13.07
C VAL A 124 2.18 20.78 -14.21
N SER A 125 1.62 20.79 -15.41
CA SER A 125 2.25 21.33 -16.62
C SER A 125 2.84 22.73 -16.42
N SER A 126 3.99 22.99 -17.05
CA SER A 126 4.68 24.28 -16.99
C SER A 126 3.95 25.44 -17.68
N ARG A 127 2.81 25.16 -18.30
CA ARG A 127 1.91 26.18 -18.88
C ARG A 127 0.81 26.63 -17.91
N THR A 128 0.72 26.01 -16.74
CA THR A 128 -0.33 26.30 -15.76
C THR A 128 0.12 27.43 -14.87
N VAL A 129 -0.60 28.55 -14.88
CA VAL A 129 -0.36 29.67 -13.98
C VAL A 129 -0.75 29.26 -12.56
N CYS A 130 0.22 29.24 -11.65
CA CYS A 130 0.01 28.93 -10.23
C CYS A 130 -0.15 30.18 -9.37
N ARG A 131 0.31 31.33 -9.87
CA ARG A 131 0.01 32.64 -9.31
C ARG A 131 -0.20 33.65 -10.42
N ALA A 132 -1.38 34.27 -10.45
CA ALA A 132 -1.67 35.34 -11.39
C ALA A 132 -0.95 36.64 -10.98
N ALA A 133 -0.60 37.46 -11.97
CA ALA A 133 -0.09 38.81 -11.74
C ALA A 133 -1.13 39.66 -11.00
N ALA A 134 -0.71 40.35 -9.94
CA ALA A 134 -1.51 41.23 -9.09
C ALA A 134 -1.54 42.68 -9.59
N GLY A 135 -0.69 43.04 -10.56
CA GLY A 135 -0.61 44.39 -11.12
C GLY A 135 0.23 44.42 -12.39
N GLU A 136 0.29 45.58 -13.05
CA GLU A 136 1.00 45.72 -14.33
C GLU A 136 2.51 45.51 -14.21
N CYS A 137 3.10 45.80 -13.04
CA CYS A 137 4.51 45.58 -12.74
C CYS A 137 4.78 44.22 -12.08
N ASP A 138 3.80 43.33 -12.07
CA ASP A 138 3.90 41.98 -11.55
C ASP A 138 3.98 40.95 -12.69
N VAL A 139 4.80 39.92 -12.53
CA VAL A 139 4.87 38.79 -13.47
C VAL A 139 3.90 37.71 -12.96
N ALA A 140 3.24 36.96 -13.85
CA ALA A 140 2.50 35.77 -13.41
C ALA A 140 3.45 34.57 -13.41
N GLU A 141 3.47 33.76 -12.36
CA GLU A 141 4.27 32.53 -12.33
C GLU A 141 3.46 31.32 -12.79
N ALA A 142 4.10 30.56 -13.65
CA ALA A 142 3.65 29.24 -14.03
C ALA A 142 4.37 28.17 -13.20
N CYS A 143 3.73 27.03 -13.06
CA CYS A 143 4.38 25.86 -12.50
C CYS A 143 5.67 25.53 -13.27
N PRO A 144 6.69 24.96 -12.61
CA PRO A 144 7.93 24.63 -13.29
C PRO A 144 7.84 23.33 -14.10
N GLY A 145 6.82 22.49 -13.86
CA GLY A 145 6.63 21.21 -14.53
C GLY A 145 7.44 20.05 -13.95
N ASN A 146 8.19 20.30 -12.87
CA ASN A 146 9.10 19.32 -12.25
C ASN A 146 9.28 19.50 -10.74
N ALA A 147 8.47 20.36 -10.10
CA ALA A 147 8.55 20.63 -8.67
C ALA A 147 7.17 21.03 -8.14
N PRO A 148 6.89 20.81 -6.84
CA PRO A 148 5.54 20.92 -6.30
C PRO A 148 5.08 22.36 -6.06
N ASN A 149 6.01 23.29 -5.97
CA ASN A 149 5.75 24.67 -5.59
C ASN A 149 5.72 25.61 -6.79
N CYS A 150 4.89 26.65 -6.68
CA CYS A 150 4.97 27.80 -7.56
C CYS A 150 6.33 28.50 -7.34
N PRO A 151 6.98 29.03 -8.40
CA PRO A 151 8.16 29.87 -8.25
C PRO A 151 7.93 31.07 -7.33
N ALA A 152 9.01 31.68 -6.84
CA ALA A 152 8.94 32.89 -6.05
C ALA A 152 8.29 34.03 -6.85
N ASP A 153 7.50 34.85 -6.15
CA ASP A 153 6.82 36.01 -6.71
C ASP A 153 7.82 36.99 -7.34
N ALA A 154 7.76 37.13 -8.67
CA ALA A 154 8.64 37.96 -9.46
C ALA A 154 7.95 39.24 -9.93
N LYS A 155 8.64 40.37 -9.76
CA LYS A 155 8.22 41.65 -10.32
C LYS A 155 8.88 41.86 -11.69
N ARG A 156 8.28 42.71 -12.51
CA ARG A 156 8.91 43.16 -13.77
C ARG A 156 10.21 43.87 -13.44
N ALA A 157 11.22 43.73 -14.31
CA ALA A 157 12.53 44.32 -14.10
C ALA A 157 12.44 45.84 -13.91
N ILE A 158 13.36 46.38 -13.10
CA ILE A 158 13.51 47.83 -12.94
C ILE A 158 13.64 48.52 -14.30
N GLY A 159 12.92 49.63 -14.49
CA GLY A 159 12.91 50.37 -15.75
C GLY A 159 11.96 49.81 -16.81
N THR A 160 11.24 48.71 -16.56
CA THR A 160 10.19 48.25 -17.47
C THR A 160 9.10 49.31 -17.55
N ALA A 161 8.82 49.83 -18.75
CA ALA A 161 7.77 50.82 -18.95
C ALA A 161 6.40 50.28 -18.51
N CYS A 162 5.62 51.12 -17.86
CA CYS A 162 4.25 50.85 -17.43
C CYS A 162 3.31 51.99 -17.84
N THR A 163 2.05 51.95 -17.39
CA THR A 163 1.04 52.93 -17.79
C THR A 163 1.46 54.36 -17.45
N ASP A 164 1.47 55.23 -18.46
CA ASP A 164 1.76 56.67 -18.34
C ASP A 164 0.63 57.40 -17.58
N ASP A 165 0.99 58.26 -16.61
CA ASP A 165 0.04 59.06 -15.84
C ASP A 165 -0.35 60.39 -16.55
N GLY A 166 0.25 60.65 -17.71
CA GLY A 166 0.04 61.84 -18.53
C GLY A 166 0.86 63.05 -18.08
N ASN A 167 1.75 62.90 -17.09
CA ASN A 167 2.65 63.95 -16.67
C ASN A 167 3.99 63.83 -17.42
N PRO A 168 4.32 64.76 -18.33
CA PRO A 168 5.55 64.67 -19.12
C PRO A 168 6.84 64.86 -18.30
N CYS A 169 6.73 65.22 -17.02
CA CYS A 169 7.87 65.39 -16.10
C CYS A 169 8.16 64.16 -15.24
N THR A 170 7.39 63.08 -15.38
CA THR A 170 7.62 61.79 -14.69
C THR A 170 8.12 60.73 -15.67
N THR A 171 8.79 59.73 -15.11
CA THR A 171 9.17 58.49 -15.81
C THR A 171 8.34 57.35 -15.22
N ASP A 172 7.52 56.73 -16.07
CA ASP A 172 6.60 55.67 -15.68
C ASP A 172 7.23 54.30 -15.88
N ALA A 173 7.80 53.78 -14.80
CA ALA A 173 8.52 52.52 -14.83
C ALA A 173 8.29 51.67 -13.59
N CYS A 174 8.38 50.35 -13.77
CA CYS A 174 8.46 49.42 -12.64
C CYS A 174 9.79 49.60 -11.91
N ASP A 175 9.77 49.53 -10.58
CA ASP A 175 10.97 49.64 -9.74
C ASP A 175 11.66 48.28 -9.46
N GLY A 176 11.06 47.18 -9.91
CA GLY A 176 11.54 45.82 -9.63
C GLY A 176 11.09 45.23 -8.30
N THR A 177 10.25 45.93 -7.53
CA THR A 177 9.79 45.49 -6.20
C THR A 177 8.29 45.67 -5.97
N SER A 178 7.66 46.67 -6.58
CA SER A 178 6.22 46.94 -6.52
C SER A 178 5.45 46.26 -7.65
N VAL A 179 4.19 45.92 -7.37
CA VAL A 179 3.23 45.44 -8.38
C VAL A 179 2.61 46.59 -9.19
N THR A 180 2.73 47.83 -8.71
CA THR A 180 2.18 49.04 -9.35
C THR A 180 3.25 49.80 -10.12
N CYS A 181 2.84 50.52 -11.17
CA CYS A 181 3.70 51.49 -11.84
C CYS A 181 4.20 52.54 -10.86
N GLN A 182 5.44 52.99 -11.06
CA GLN A 182 6.02 54.11 -10.32
C GLN A 182 6.16 55.30 -11.26
N HIS A 183 5.72 56.47 -10.79
CA HIS A 183 5.73 57.73 -11.52
C HIS A 183 6.77 58.66 -10.90
N ALA A 184 8.04 58.29 -11.01
CA ALA A 184 9.13 59.06 -10.38
C ALA A 184 9.49 60.27 -11.25
N ALA A 185 9.84 61.41 -10.64
CA ALA A 185 10.23 62.60 -11.40
C ALA A 185 11.47 62.32 -12.29
N GLY A 186 11.30 62.52 -13.61
CA GLY A 186 12.26 62.17 -14.65
C GLY A 186 13.04 63.38 -15.15
N ASN A 187 14.03 63.81 -14.35
CA ASN A 187 14.98 64.92 -14.54
C ASN A 187 14.48 66.34 -14.11
N PRO A 188 15.26 67.06 -13.28
CA PRO A 188 15.15 68.52 -13.24
C PRO A 188 15.51 69.03 -14.64
N GLY A 189 14.57 69.72 -15.28
CA GLY A 189 14.70 70.15 -16.68
C GLY A 189 16.08 70.72 -16.99
N ALA A 190 16.63 70.33 -18.15
CA ALA A 190 17.71 71.08 -18.76
C ALA A 190 17.25 72.53 -18.89
N LEU A 191 18.11 73.45 -18.40
CA LEU A 191 17.97 74.90 -18.45
C LEU A 191 17.71 75.43 -19.86
#